data_AF-A0A3B3TDF4-F1
#
_entry.id   AF-A0A3B3TDF4-F1
#
_cell.length_a   1.000
_cell.length_b   1.000
_cell.length_c   1.000
_cell.angle_alpha   90.00
_cell.angle_beta   90.00
_cell.angle_gamma   90.00
#
_symmetry.space_group_name_H-M   'P 1'
#
loop_
_entity.id
_entity.type
_entity.pdbx_description
1 polymer ?
#
loop_
_entity_poly.entity_id
_entity_poly.type
_entity_poly.pdbx_seq_one_letter_code
_entity_poly.pdbx_strand_id
1 'polypeptide(L)'
;MHYFLAGLLCFYALGDRRLVLSQDIAGSRFVCTAIPVGADPNCAVPPSTMQGTSTQDEHLRDTVMQLRETILQQKETIVNQQGSIKELTSKLSRCESEASPQDGRSRSQGSWRKDYNKNTMGDLPRDPVETIDHLGKTMQSLKARLENLEQQQQVRMNMSGVSVPNDLRELLKQRLGDLEKQLLTKVASLEQDKTQLYNETAAHRHRTEATLNSLLERITELERGNFGLKSSEDFKISLPLRTNYLYGRIKSSLPEMYAFTVCMWLKSSSGPGIGTPFSYGVPGQANEIVLIEWGNNPIELLVNDKVAQLPLSVSDGRWHHVCVTWTTRDGLWEAYQDGEKLGSGENLAPWHPIKPGGVIILGQEQDTVGGRFDATQAFVGELSQFNMWDRVLRPADIMGIANCSSYMPGNIVPWVSSNVEVLGGATKGPLEICEDRLFDS
;
A
#
# COMPACT_ATOMS: atom_id res chain seq x y z
N MET A 1 -9.86 1.11 -81.99
CA MET A 1 -11.01 0.18 -82.06
C MET A 1 -11.71 0.20 -80.71
N HIS A 2 -13.00 0.58 -80.72
CA HIS A 2 -14.06 0.46 -79.69
C HIS A 2 -13.75 0.97 -78.25
N TYR A 3 -14.15 2.18 -77.80
CA TYR A 3 -15.46 2.85 -77.60
C TYR A 3 -16.35 2.30 -76.46
N PHE A 4 -16.58 3.19 -75.46
CA PHE A 4 -17.84 3.48 -74.72
C PHE A 4 -18.37 2.45 -73.69
N LEU A 5 -19.08 2.79 -72.60
CA LEU A 5 -19.44 4.05 -71.92
C LEU A 5 -20.00 3.69 -70.51
N ALA A 6 -19.84 4.63 -69.56
CA ALA A 6 -20.63 4.99 -68.38
C ALA A 6 -21.78 4.11 -67.83
N GLY A 7 -21.87 4.11 -66.48
CA GLY A 7 -23.08 3.82 -65.72
C GLY A 7 -22.99 4.31 -64.27
N LEU A 8 -23.32 5.59 -64.05
CA LEU A 8 -23.62 6.18 -62.73
C LEU A 8 -24.87 5.51 -62.13
N LEU A 9 -24.85 5.14 -60.84
CA LEU A 9 -26.07 5.11 -60.01
C LEU A 9 -25.71 5.50 -58.56
N CYS A 10 -25.93 6.78 -58.25
CA CYS A 10 -26.22 7.24 -56.90
C CYS A 10 -27.59 6.71 -56.49
N PHE A 11 -27.69 6.08 -55.31
CA PHE A 11 -28.94 6.01 -54.57
C PHE A 11 -28.80 6.83 -53.29
N TYR A 12 -29.50 7.97 -53.29
CA TYR A 12 -29.91 8.67 -52.09
C TYR A 12 -30.95 7.81 -51.37
N ALA A 13 -30.75 7.55 -50.08
CA ALA A 13 -31.83 7.21 -49.16
C ALA A 13 -31.85 8.27 -48.05
N LEU A 14 -32.77 9.21 -48.21
CA LEU A 14 -33.32 10.06 -47.15
C LEU A 14 -34.28 9.22 -46.29
N GLY A 15 -34.32 9.51 -44.99
CA GLY A 15 -35.30 8.97 -44.03
C GLY A 15 -34.61 8.09 -42.98
N ASP A 16 -34.68 8.33 -41.67
CA ASP A 16 -35.57 9.20 -40.93
C ASP A 16 -34.90 9.47 -39.57
N ARG A 17 -34.69 10.74 -39.22
CA ARG A 17 -34.27 11.12 -37.85
C ARG A 17 -35.49 10.96 -36.96
N ARG A 18 -35.63 9.80 -36.31
CA ARG A 18 -36.50 9.68 -35.12
C ARG A 18 -35.67 9.86 -33.85
N LEU A 19 -35.84 11.02 -33.25
CA LEU A 19 -35.68 11.24 -31.82
C LEU A 19 -36.47 10.16 -31.08
N VAL A 20 -35.78 9.21 -30.45
CA VAL A 20 -36.41 8.32 -29.48
C VAL A 20 -36.31 9.01 -28.13
N LEU A 21 -37.45 9.53 -27.69
CA LEU A 21 -37.68 9.93 -26.31
C LEU A 21 -37.34 8.76 -25.38
N SER A 22 -36.64 9.08 -24.30
CA SER A 22 -36.54 8.24 -23.11
C SER A 22 -37.94 7.83 -22.66
N GLN A 23 -38.18 6.52 -22.64
CA GLN A 23 -39.33 5.93 -21.98
C GLN A 23 -38.87 4.66 -21.27
N ASP A 24 -38.92 4.72 -19.95
CA ASP A 24 -38.63 3.61 -19.04
C ASP A 24 -39.50 2.40 -19.40
N ILE A 25 -38.87 1.34 -19.89
CA ILE A 25 -39.49 0.02 -20.03
C ILE A 25 -38.72 -0.93 -19.13
N ALA A 26 -39.41 -1.36 -18.08
CA ALA A 26 -38.99 -2.35 -17.11
C ALA A 26 -38.36 -3.59 -17.79
N GLY A 27 -37.22 -4.02 -17.26
CA GLY A 27 -36.36 -5.01 -17.88
C GLY A 27 -37.02 -6.36 -18.16
N SER A 28 -37.03 -6.76 -19.43
CA SER A 28 -37.15 -8.16 -19.83
C SER A 28 -35.75 -8.73 -20.05
N ARG A 29 -35.26 -9.50 -19.07
CA ARG A 29 -34.00 -10.26 -19.16
C ARG A 29 -34.21 -11.44 -20.12
N PHE A 30 -33.62 -11.38 -21.31
CA PHE A 30 -33.56 -12.53 -22.19
C PHE A 30 -32.50 -13.50 -21.67
N VAL A 31 -32.91 -14.73 -21.35
CA VAL A 31 -32.03 -15.83 -20.96
C VAL A 31 -31.93 -16.78 -22.16
N CYS A 32 -30.76 -16.85 -22.78
CA CYS A 32 -30.46 -17.86 -23.79
C CYS A 32 -29.98 -19.13 -23.09
N THR A 33 -30.74 -20.22 -23.22
CA THR A 33 -30.29 -21.58 -22.85
C THR A 33 -29.85 -22.31 -24.11
N ALA A 34 -28.69 -22.98 -24.05
CA ALA A 34 -28.21 -23.79 -25.17
C ALA A 34 -29.09 -25.04 -25.31
N ILE A 35 -29.62 -25.27 -26.52
CA ILE A 35 -30.34 -26.50 -26.86
C ILE A 35 -29.29 -27.53 -27.33
N PRO A 36 -29.25 -28.74 -26.74
CA PRO A 36 -28.34 -29.78 -27.20
C PRO A 36 -28.67 -30.25 -28.62
N VAL A 37 -27.63 -30.59 -29.39
CA VAL A 37 -27.73 -30.97 -30.80
C VAL A 37 -28.53 -32.29 -30.92
N GLY A 38 -29.77 -32.19 -31.40
CA GLY A 38 -30.66 -33.35 -31.65
C GLY A 38 -32.10 -33.25 -31.13
N ALA A 39 -32.53 -32.13 -30.54
CA ALA A 39 -33.91 -31.96 -30.06
C ALA A 39 -34.80 -31.20 -31.06
N ASP A 40 -35.95 -31.78 -31.42
CA ASP A 40 -36.96 -31.18 -32.29
C ASP A 40 -37.64 -29.93 -31.64
N PRO A 41 -37.93 -28.88 -32.41
CA PRO A 41 -38.34 -27.57 -31.89
C PRO A 41 -39.81 -27.46 -31.42
N ASN A 42 -40.54 -28.57 -31.22
CA ASN A 42 -42.00 -28.54 -31.08
C ASN A 42 -42.58 -29.24 -29.84
N CYS A 43 -41.88 -29.21 -28.70
CA CYS A 43 -42.42 -29.66 -27.42
C CYS A 43 -42.64 -28.50 -26.44
N ALA A 44 -43.90 -28.25 -26.10
CA ALA A 44 -44.29 -27.37 -25.00
C ALA A 44 -43.95 -28.02 -23.66
N VAL A 45 -43.12 -27.34 -22.85
CA VAL A 45 -42.79 -27.75 -21.48
C VAL A 45 -43.83 -27.14 -20.52
N PRO A 46 -44.38 -27.89 -19.55
CA PRO A 46 -45.35 -27.35 -18.60
C PRO A 46 -44.68 -26.37 -17.62
N PRO A 47 -45.43 -25.41 -17.05
CA PRO A 47 -44.87 -24.43 -16.11
C PRO A 47 -44.50 -25.13 -14.80
N SER A 48 -43.22 -25.26 -14.54
CA SER A 48 -42.72 -25.69 -13.23
C SER A 48 -42.90 -24.53 -12.23
N THR A 49 -43.67 -24.84 -11.19
CA THR A 49 -44.00 -24.00 -10.05
C THR A 49 -42.75 -23.42 -9.41
N MET A 50 -42.70 -22.08 -9.32
CA MET A 50 -41.76 -21.32 -8.51
C MET A 50 -41.91 -21.73 -7.04
N GLN A 51 -40.89 -22.34 -6.46
CA GLN A 51 -40.75 -22.40 -5.01
C GLN A 51 -39.28 -22.41 -4.59
N GLY A 52 -38.86 -21.28 -4.02
CA GLY A 52 -37.94 -21.26 -2.88
C GLY A 52 -36.45 -21.00 -3.14
N THR A 53 -36.07 -19.76 -3.44
CA THR A 53 -34.78 -19.17 -3.00
C THR A 53 -34.93 -17.65 -2.81
N SER A 54 -35.87 -17.18 -1.97
CA SER A 54 -36.06 -15.74 -1.71
C SER A 54 -34.99 -15.14 -0.79
N THR A 55 -34.28 -15.95 0.00
CA THR A 55 -33.38 -15.44 1.05
C THR A 55 -32.01 -15.01 0.51
N GLN A 56 -31.48 -15.67 -0.52
CA GLN A 56 -30.15 -15.40 -1.04
C GLN A 56 -30.11 -14.16 -1.95
N ASP A 57 -31.17 -13.94 -2.72
CA ASP A 57 -31.34 -12.74 -3.56
C ASP A 57 -31.65 -11.49 -2.72
N GLU A 58 -32.39 -11.61 -1.61
CA GLU A 58 -32.57 -10.51 -0.65
C GLU A 58 -31.25 -10.16 0.03
N HIS A 59 -30.48 -11.16 0.48
CA HIS A 59 -29.20 -10.93 1.14
C HIS A 59 -28.16 -10.26 0.22
N LEU A 60 -28.17 -10.58 -1.08
CA LEU A 60 -27.31 -9.91 -2.08
C LEU A 60 -27.74 -8.47 -2.32
N ARG A 61 -29.05 -8.18 -2.35
CA ARG A 61 -29.57 -6.81 -2.48
C ARG A 61 -29.24 -5.95 -1.27
N ASP A 62 -29.36 -6.50 -0.07
CA ASP A 62 -29.01 -5.80 1.17
C ASP A 62 -27.51 -5.51 1.24
N THR A 63 -26.67 -6.45 0.81
CA THR A 63 -25.21 -6.26 0.73
C THR A 63 -24.85 -5.14 -0.25
N VAL A 64 -25.52 -5.08 -1.41
CA VAL A 64 -25.29 -4.01 -2.40
C VAL A 64 -25.72 -2.65 -1.87
N MET A 65 -26.83 -2.57 -1.14
CA MET A 65 -27.30 -1.33 -0.51
C MET A 65 -26.34 -0.85 0.59
N GLN A 66 -25.85 -1.76 1.42
CA GLN A 66 -24.87 -1.48 2.47
C GLN A 66 -23.52 -1.01 1.91
N LEU A 67 -23.06 -1.62 0.82
CA LEU A 67 -21.85 -1.16 0.12
C LEU A 67 -22.03 0.24 -0.47
N ARG A 68 -23.21 0.54 -1.03
CA ARG A 68 -23.52 1.87 -1.57
C ARG A 68 -23.51 2.96 -0.49
N GLU A 69 -24.07 2.66 0.67
CA GLU A 69 -24.05 3.57 1.83
C GLU A 69 -22.62 3.80 2.35
N THR A 70 -21.83 2.72 2.44
CA THR A 70 -20.42 2.80 2.86
C THR A 70 -19.58 3.66 1.91
N ILE A 71 -19.80 3.53 0.60
CA ILE A 71 -19.12 4.37 -0.42
C ILE A 71 -19.49 5.85 -0.26
N LEU A 72 -20.75 6.15 0.06
CA LEU A 72 -21.19 7.54 0.28
C LEU A 72 -20.57 8.13 1.55
N GLN A 73 -20.52 7.38 2.66
CA GLN A 73 -19.83 7.83 3.89
C GLN A 73 -18.32 8.01 3.68
N GLN A 74 -17.67 7.11 2.94
CA GLN A 74 -16.25 7.25 2.61
C GLN A 74 -16.00 8.50 1.76
N LYS A 75 -16.88 8.78 0.78
CA LYS A 75 -16.79 9.98 -0.04
C LYS A 75 -16.90 11.26 0.79
N GLU A 76 -17.85 11.33 1.74
CA GLU A 76 -18.00 12.48 2.64
C GLU A 76 -16.77 12.66 3.54
N THR A 77 -16.23 11.56 4.07
CA THR A 77 -15.01 11.58 4.89
C THR A 77 -13.82 12.11 4.11
N ILE A 78 -13.65 11.67 2.86
CA ILE A 78 -12.57 12.15 1.98
C ILE A 78 -12.71 13.64 1.69
N VAL A 79 -13.94 14.13 1.43
CA VAL A 79 -14.18 15.56 1.21
C VAL A 79 -13.84 16.39 2.46
N ASN A 80 -14.22 15.91 3.64
CA ASN A 80 -13.86 16.57 4.91
C ASN A 80 -12.35 16.58 5.14
N GLN A 81 -11.67 15.46 4.90
CA GLN A 81 -10.21 15.37 4.99
C GLN A 81 -9.51 16.32 4.00
N GLN A 82 -9.99 16.42 2.77
CA GLN A 82 -9.48 17.39 1.79
C GLN A 82 -9.67 18.84 2.25
N GLY A 83 -10.77 19.15 2.93
CA GLY A 83 -11.01 20.46 3.55
C GLY A 83 -9.97 20.77 4.64
N SER A 84 -9.75 19.81 5.55
CA SER A 84 -8.75 19.95 6.61
C SER A 84 -7.33 20.08 6.07
N ILE A 85 -6.97 19.31 5.03
CA ILE A 85 -5.66 19.42 4.37
C ILE A 85 -5.48 20.82 3.78
N LYS A 86 -6.46 21.36 3.05
CA LYS A 86 -6.38 22.72 2.49
C LYS A 86 -6.22 23.79 3.57
N GLU A 87 -6.93 23.67 4.68
CA GLU A 87 -6.81 24.61 5.80
C GLU A 87 -5.42 24.53 6.45
N LEU A 88 -4.91 23.31 6.69
CA LEU A 88 -3.57 23.10 7.24
C LEU A 88 -2.49 23.61 6.30
N THR A 89 -2.60 23.37 4.98
CA THR A 89 -1.67 23.91 3.99
C THR A 89 -1.67 25.45 3.99
N SER A 90 -2.84 26.08 4.13
CA SER A 90 -2.95 27.55 4.25
C SER A 90 -2.35 28.11 5.55
N LYS A 91 -2.49 27.37 6.66
CA LYS A 91 -1.84 27.73 7.93
C LYS A 91 -0.33 27.57 7.86
N LEU A 92 0.15 26.49 7.22
CA LEU A 92 1.58 26.23 7.02
C LEU A 92 2.23 27.32 6.15
N SER A 93 1.58 27.72 5.05
CA SER A 93 2.10 28.77 4.17
C SER A 93 2.20 30.14 4.87
N ARG A 94 1.31 30.41 5.84
CA ARG A 94 1.39 31.62 6.67
C ARG A 94 2.56 31.56 7.66
N CYS A 95 2.80 30.40 8.28
CA CYS A 95 3.97 30.21 9.14
C CYS A 95 5.28 30.28 8.35
N GLU A 96 5.34 29.75 7.13
CA GLU A 96 6.53 29.85 6.27
C GLU A 96 6.80 31.29 5.82
N SER A 97 5.75 32.10 5.60
CA SER A 97 5.92 33.52 5.26
C SER A 97 6.47 34.39 6.41
N GLU A 98 6.35 33.92 7.65
CA GLU A 98 6.93 34.58 8.85
C GLU A 98 8.34 34.06 9.19
N ALA A 99 8.80 32.97 8.55
CA ALA A 99 10.03 32.27 8.90
C ALA A 99 11.22 32.48 7.92
N SER A 100 11.07 33.30 6.87
CA SER A 100 12.21 33.62 5.97
C SER A 100 13.05 34.82 6.48
N PRO A 101 14.39 34.67 6.63
CA PRO A 101 15.30 35.79 6.90
C PRO A 101 15.52 36.60 5.61
N GLN A 102 15.33 37.93 5.67
CA GLN A 102 15.66 38.82 4.57
C GLN A 102 17.18 39.02 4.44
N ASP A 103 17.65 38.77 3.21
CA ASP A 103 18.96 39.14 2.69
C ASP A 103 19.25 40.64 2.89
N GLY A 104 20.44 40.93 3.42
CA GLY A 104 20.91 42.29 3.61
C GLY A 104 21.44 42.92 2.33
N ARG A 105 21.01 44.14 2.02
CA ARG A 105 21.88 45.18 1.42
C ARG A 105 21.35 46.61 1.55
N SER A 106 22.28 47.45 2.02
CA SER A 106 22.43 48.91 1.84
C SER A 106 21.68 49.89 2.79
N ARG A 107 22.48 50.41 3.74
CA ARG A 107 22.88 51.83 3.94
C ARG A 107 21.78 52.92 4.03
N SER A 108 21.97 53.77 5.06
CA SER A 108 21.55 55.19 5.19
C SER A 108 20.43 55.55 6.19
N GLN A 109 20.88 56.00 7.36
CA GLN A 109 20.56 57.31 7.96
C GLN A 109 19.12 57.60 8.46
N GLY A 110 19.00 57.79 9.79
CA GLY A 110 18.35 58.97 10.36
C GLY A 110 16.91 58.87 10.92
N SER A 111 16.81 59.16 12.23
CA SER A 111 15.83 60.06 12.86
C SER A 111 14.36 59.64 13.05
N TRP A 112 14.00 59.52 14.34
CA TRP A 112 12.83 60.05 15.07
C TRP A 112 11.40 60.07 14.46
N ARG A 113 10.45 59.73 15.37
CA ARG A 113 8.99 60.02 15.40
C ARG A 113 8.12 59.07 14.56
N LYS A 114 6.88 58.74 14.92
CA LYS A 114 6.02 58.81 16.11
C LYS A 114 4.68 58.21 15.63
N ASP A 115 3.95 57.56 16.53
CA ASP A 115 2.49 57.35 16.53
C ASP A 115 1.85 56.26 15.64
N TYR A 116 1.26 55.29 16.38
CA TYR A 116 -0.06 54.66 16.23
C TYR A 116 -0.45 53.99 14.90
N ASN A 117 -0.53 52.65 14.92
CA ASN A 117 -1.81 51.98 14.65
C ASN A 117 -1.89 50.51 15.14
N LYS A 118 -2.58 50.37 16.27
CA LYS A 118 -3.57 49.35 16.66
C LYS A 118 -3.80 48.17 15.68
N ASN A 119 -3.35 46.98 16.07
CA ASN A 119 -3.89 45.66 15.71
C ASN A 119 -3.81 44.79 16.99
N THR A 120 -4.81 44.76 17.86
CA THR A 120 -5.82 43.68 17.96
C THR A 120 -5.29 42.29 17.61
N MET A 121 -4.61 41.64 18.55
CA MET A 121 -4.50 40.20 18.84
C MET A 121 -3.18 39.96 19.56
N GLY A 122 -3.19 40.03 20.89
CA GLY A 122 -1.97 39.86 21.68
C GLY A 122 -2.13 40.18 23.17
N ASP A 123 -3.25 39.76 23.78
CA ASP A 123 -3.26 39.62 25.24
C ASP A 123 -2.51 38.33 25.58
N LEU A 124 -1.18 38.44 25.68
CA LEU A 124 -0.40 37.50 26.49
C LEU A 124 -0.93 37.59 27.93
N PRO A 125 -0.97 36.48 28.71
CA PRO A 125 -1.29 36.57 30.13
C PRO A 125 -0.32 37.54 30.77
N ARG A 126 -0.83 38.66 31.30
CA ARG A 126 -0.06 39.60 32.11
C ARG A 126 0.75 38.79 33.12
N ASP A 127 2.07 38.89 33.05
CA ASP A 127 2.97 38.16 33.90
C ASP A 127 2.57 38.39 35.38
N PRO A 128 2.14 37.35 36.11
CA PRO A 128 1.76 37.49 37.52
C PRO A 128 2.91 38.11 38.34
N VAL A 129 4.15 37.90 37.91
CA VAL A 129 5.37 38.45 38.54
C VAL A 129 5.39 39.97 38.46
N GLU A 130 4.98 40.57 37.34
CA GLU A 130 4.92 42.04 37.22
C GLU A 130 3.83 42.64 38.13
N THR A 131 2.70 41.96 38.29
CA THR A 131 1.62 42.43 39.18
C THR A 131 2.00 42.32 40.66
N ILE A 132 2.71 41.25 41.04
CA ILE A 132 3.27 41.06 42.39
C ILE A 132 4.37 42.06 42.66
N ASP A 133 5.26 42.29 41.70
CA ASP A 133 6.36 43.24 41.83
C ASP A 133 5.85 44.69 41.88
N HIS A 134 4.80 45.01 41.11
CA HIS A 134 4.12 46.30 41.21
C HIS A 134 3.45 46.49 42.57
N LEU A 135 2.74 45.47 43.08
CA LEU A 135 2.10 45.53 44.40
C LEU A 135 3.14 45.63 45.52
N GLY A 136 4.24 44.87 45.43
CA GLY A 136 5.38 44.92 46.35
C GLY A 136 6.05 46.30 46.37
N LYS A 137 6.25 46.91 45.20
CA LYS A 137 6.76 48.28 45.08
C LYS A 137 5.80 49.31 45.67
N THR A 138 4.49 49.14 45.52
CA THR A 138 3.49 50.03 46.15
C THR A 138 3.47 49.89 47.67
N MET A 139 3.60 48.68 48.21
CA MET A 139 3.74 48.44 49.66
C MET A 139 5.01 49.09 50.22
N GLN A 140 6.16 48.94 49.53
CA GLN A 140 7.41 49.58 49.94
C GLN A 140 7.31 51.10 49.89
N SER A 141 6.66 51.66 48.88
CA SER A 141 6.41 53.11 48.78
C SER A 141 5.49 53.63 49.90
N LEU A 142 4.43 52.89 50.24
CA LEU A 142 3.54 53.22 51.34
C LEU A 142 4.24 53.11 52.70
N LYS A 143 5.05 52.07 52.90
CA LYS A 143 5.86 51.89 54.11
C LYS A 143 6.86 53.03 54.31
N ALA A 144 7.57 53.43 53.24
CA ALA A 144 8.49 54.57 53.28
C ALA A 144 7.76 55.90 53.59
N ARG A 145 6.52 56.09 53.09
CA ARG A 145 5.70 57.26 53.44
C ARG A 145 5.24 57.23 54.90
N LEU A 146 4.96 56.05 55.44
CA LEU A 146 4.58 55.86 56.85
C LEU A 146 5.75 56.12 57.80
N GLU A 147 6.95 55.63 57.46
CA GLU A 147 8.20 55.89 58.20
C GLU A 147 8.59 57.38 58.13
N ASN A 148 8.40 58.03 56.98
CA ASN A 148 8.66 59.47 56.82
C ASN A 148 7.64 60.31 57.61
N LEU A 149 6.36 59.91 57.67
CA LEU A 149 5.36 60.52 58.55
C LEU A 149 5.72 60.34 60.04
N GLU A 150 6.29 59.20 60.42
CA GLU A 150 6.74 58.92 61.80
C GLU A 150 7.99 59.73 62.18
N GLN A 151 8.98 59.85 61.28
CA GLN A 151 10.14 60.73 61.46
C GLN A 151 9.75 62.21 61.48
N GLN A 152 8.81 62.63 60.63
CA GLN A 152 8.28 64.00 60.62
C GLN A 152 7.51 64.31 61.92
N GLN A 153 6.92 63.30 62.56
CA GLN A 153 6.28 63.39 63.88
C GLN A 153 7.32 63.53 65.00
N GLN A 154 8.46 62.84 64.91
CA GLN A 154 9.54 62.89 65.90
C GLN A 154 10.32 64.22 65.85
N VAL A 155 10.42 64.85 64.69
CA VAL A 155 11.02 66.20 64.53
C VAL A 155 10.05 67.33 64.92
N ARG A 156 8.72 67.13 64.82
CA ARG A 156 7.71 68.15 65.20
C ARG A 156 7.42 68.25 66.70
N MET A 157 7.88 67.31 67.52
CA MET A 157 7.65 67.33 68.97
C MET A 157 8.37 68.47 69.71
N ASN A 158 9.20 69.27 69.04
CA ASN A 158 9.83 70.44 69.66
C ASN A 158 9.27 71.81 69.24
N MET A 159 8.35 71.93 68.28
CA MET A 159 7.73 73.23 67.99
C MET A 159 6.32 73.09 67.40
N SER A 160 5.32 73.45 68.22
CA SER A 160 3.92 73.75 67.91
C SER A 160 3.02 72.60 67.44
N GLY A 161 2.01 72.30 68.26
CA GLY A 161 1.00 71.27 68.07
C GLY A 161 0.03 71.56 66.93
N VAL A 162 0.13 70.75 65.88
CA VAL A 162 -0.96 70.47 64.95
C VAL A 162 -0.96 68.96 64.72
N SER A 163 -1.93 68.27 65.32
CA SER A 163 -2.12 66.82 65.18
C SER A 163 -2.64 66.50 63.78
N VAL A 164 -1.99 65.59 63.07
CA VAL A 164 -2.63 64.86 61.96
C VAL A 164 -3.82 64.11 62.56
N PRO A 165 -5.02 64.12 61.94
CA PRO A 165 -6.17 63.40 62.50
C PRO A 165 -5.83 61.92 62.67
N ASN A 166 -5.98 61.39 63.89
CA ASN A 166 -5.73 59.97 64.19
C ASN A 166 -6.50 59.05 63.23
N ASP A 167 -7.67 59.49 62.77
CA ASP A 167 -8.53 58.80 61.80
C ASP A 167 -7.83 58.48 60.48
N LEU A 168 -6.95 59.35 59.97
CA LEU A 168 -6.27 59.13 58.69
C LEU A 168 -5.13 58.12 58.82
N ARG A 169 -4.45 58.10 59.98
CA ARG A 169 -3.42 57.11 60.32
C ARG A 169 -4.03 55.73 60.52
N GLU A 170 -5.18 55.67 61.16
CA GLU A 170 -5.92 54.42 61.39
C GLU A 170 -6.49 53.87 60.08
N LEU A 171 -7.04 54.73 59.22
CA LEU A 171 -7.49 54.37 57.87
C LEU A 171 -6.35 53.85 56.98
N LEU A 172 -5.16 54.46 57.06
CA LEU A 172 -3.97 53.99 56.34
C LEU A 172 -3.49 52.63 56.85
N LYS A 173 -3.50 52.40 58.17
CA LYS A 173 -3.17 51.09 58.75
C LYS A 173 -4.17 50.02 58.34
N GLN A 174 -5.47 50.35 58.34
CA GLN A 174 -6.53 49.43 57.92
C GLN A 174 -6.38 49.07 56.43
N ARG A 175 -6.16 50.06 55.56
CA ARG A 175 -5.91 49.83 54.13
C ARG A 175 -4.65 49.01 53.85
N LEU A 176 -3.59 49.22 54.63
CA LEU A 176 -2.36 48.42 54.51
C LEU A 176 -2.62 46.97 54.90
N GLY A 177 -3.37 46.72 55.98
CA GLY A 177 -3.75 45.38 56.40
C GLY A 177 -4.67 44.66 55.42
N ASP A 178 -5.64 45.38 54.82
CA ASP A 178 -6.51 44.84 53.77
C ASP A 178 -5.70 44.44 52.52
N LEU A 179 -4.74 45.28 52.12
CA LEU A 179 -3.84 45.02 50.98
C LEU A 179 -2.90 43.84 51.25
N GLU A 180 -2.35 43.73 52.46
CA GLU A 180 -1.51 42.61 52.87
C GLU A 180 -2.27 41.28 52.84
N LYS A 181 -3.51 41.28 53.36
CA LYS A 181 -4.39 40.11 53.30
C LYS A 181 -4.74 39.73 51.85
N GLN A 182 -5.00 40.72 51.00
CA GLN A 182 -5.30 40.50 49.58
C GLN A 182 -4.08 39.95 48.83
N LEU A 183 -2.87 40.44 49.13
CA LEU A 183 -1.61 39.94 48.58
C LEU A 183 -1.36 38.49 49.02
N LEU A 184 -1.49 38.19 50.32
CA LEU A 184 -1.31 36.83 50.84
C LEU A 184 -2.27 35.84 50.19
N THR A 185 -3.53 36.24 50.01
CA THR A 185 -4.54 35.41 49.34
C THR A 185 -4.19 35.17 47.86
N LYS A 186 -3.72 36.21 47.16
CA LYS A 186 -3.25 36.12 45.77
C LYS A 186 -2.02 35.24 45.64
N VAL A 187 -1.04 35.35 46.54
CA VAL A 187 0.17 34.53 46.54
C VAL A 187 -0.17 33.06 46.78
N ALA A 188 -1.02 32.76 47.77
CA ALA A 188 -1.46 31.39 48.02
C ALA A 188 -2.21 30.78 46.81
N SER A 189 -3.08 31.55 46.16
CA SER A 189 -3.76 31.13 44.92
C SER A 189 -2.75 30.84 43.79
N LEU A 190 -1.75 31.71 43.62
CA LEU A 190 -0.74 31.54 42.56
C LEU A 190 0.22 30.38 42.83
N GLU A 191 0.54 30.11 44.10
CA GLU A 191 1.29 28.91 44.47
C GLU A 191 0.51 27.63 44.15
N GLN A 192 -0.80 27.62 44.44
CA GLN A 192 -1.68 26.51 44.08
C GLN A 192 -1.71 26.32 42.55
N ASP A 193 -1.96 27.39 41.79
CA ASP A 193 -1.98 27.34 40.31
C ASP A 193 -0.63 26.86 39.73
N LYS A 194 0.50 27.31 40.31
CA LYS A 194 1.84 26.87 39.91
C LYS A 194 2.02 25.36 40.11
N THR A 195 1.59 24.83 41.26
CA THR A 195 1.70 23.39 41.53
C THR A 195 0.80 22.58 40.59
N GLN A 196 -0.39 23.08 40.27
CA GLN A 196 -1.29 22.46 39.31
C GLN A 196 -0.67 22.43 37.90
N LEU A 197 -0.17 23.57 37.41
CA LEU A 197 0.48 23.67 36.11
C LEU A 197 1.72 22.77 35.99
N TYR A 198 2.50 22.65 37.08
CA TYR A 198 3.64 21.74 37.11
C TYR A 198 3.21 20.28 36.98
N ASN A 199 2.16 19.87 37.69
CA ASN A 199 1.60 18.52 37.61
C ASN A 199 0.99 18.23 36.23
N GLU A 200 0.27 19.18 35.64
CA GLU A 200 -0.29 19.05 34.29
C GLU A 200 0.81 18.94 33.23
N THR A 201 1.90 19.72 33.37
CA THR A 201 3.07 19.66 32.49
C THR A 201 3.80 18.32 32.60
N ALA A 202 3.99 17.80 33.83
CA ALA A 202 4.57 16.48 34.06
C ALA A 202 3.69 15.35 33.49
N ALA A 203 2.36 15.45 33.67
CA ALA A 203 1.41 14.51 33.11
C ALA A 203 1.34 14.58 31.57
N HIS A 204 1.52 15.76 30.98
CA HIS A 204 1.60 15.90 29.53
C HIS A 204 2.89 15.28 28.99
N ARG A 205 4.02 15.52 29.65
CA ARG A 205 5.32 14.92 29.32
C ARG A 205 5.29 13.40 29.39
N HIS A 206 4.70 12.82 30.43
CA HIS A 206 4.55 11.38 30.50
C HIS A 206 3.65 10.81 29.39
N ARG A 207 2.58 11.52 29.01
CA ARG A 207 1.74 11.12 27.88
C ARG A 207 2.50 11.14 26.56
N THR A 208 3.30 12.19 26.29
CA THR A 208 4.11 12.26 25.07
C THR A 208 5.20 11.19 25.05
N GLU A 209 5.88 10.95 26.16
CA GLU A 209 6.87 9.86 26.29
C GLU A 209 6.22 8.48 26.08
N ALA A 210 5.03 8.24 26.63
CA ALA A 210 4.29 6.99 26.40
C ALA A 210 3.87 6.81 24.93
N THR A 211 3.38 7.87 24.28
CA THR A 211 3.04 7.82 22.84
C THR A 211 4.29 7.62 21.98
N LEU A 212 5.41 8.23 22.35
CA LEU A 212 6.67 8.08 21.63
C LEU A 212 7.17 6.63 21.74
N ASN A 213 7.13 6.05 22.94
CA ASN A 213 7.51 4.65 23.15
C ASN A 213 6.59 3.69 22.38
N SER A 214 5.28 3.93 22.37
CA SER A 214 4.34 3.13 21.57
C SER A 214 4.59 3.27 20.07
N LEU A 215 4.93 4.47 19.58
CA LEU A 215 5.29 4.68 18.18
C LEU A 215 6.63 4.03 17.83
N LEU A 216 7.63 4.08 18.72
CA LEU A 216 8.90 3.40 18.54
C LEU A 216 8.71 1.88 18.51
N GLU A 217 7.88 1.32 19.38
CA GLU A 217 7.51 -0.10 19.35
C GLU A 217 6.76 -0.46 18.06
N ARG A 218 5.84 0.40 17.61
CA ARG A 218 5.16 0.22 16.32
C ARG A 218 6.13 0.28 15.14
N ILE A 219 7.12 1.17 15.18
CA ILE A 219 8.16 1.29 14.15
C ILE A 219 9.06 0.06 14.17
N THR A 220 9.47 -0.45 15.33
CA THR A 220 10.31 -1.66 15.40
C THR A 220 9.54 -2.92 15.00
N GLU A 221 8.24 -3.01 15.31
CA GLU A 221 7.34 -4.04 14.77
C GLU A 221 7.22 -3.94 13.25
N LEU A 222 7.02 -2.73 12.73
CA LEU A 222 6.98 -2.49 11.29
C LEU A 222 8.33 -2.80 10.64
N GLU A 223 9.47 -2.41 11.21
CA GLU A 223 10.81 -2.70 10.69
C GLU A 223 11.12 -4.20 10.73
N ARG A 224 10.72 -4.93 11.79
CA ARG A 224 10.80 -6.41 11.81
C ARG A 224 9.87 -7.06 10.78
N GLY A 225 8.73 -6.46 10.48
CA GLY A 225 7.80 -6.90 9.43
C GLY A 225 8.19 -6.47 8.01
N ASN A 226 9.03 -5.44 7.86
CA ASN A 226 9.29 -4.73 6.60
C ASN A 226 10.67 -5.05 5.99
N PHE A 227 11.35 -6.09 6.50
CA PHE A 227 12.41 -6.79 5.75
C PHE A 227 11.87 -7.92 4.85
N GLY A 228 10.56 -7.98 4.62
CA GLY A 228 9.93 -8.93 3.71
C GLY A 228 8.99 -8.23 2.72
N LEU A 229 9.52 -7.92 1.53
CA LEU A 229 8.81 -7.66 0.28
C LEU A 229 8.01 -6.34 0.16
N LYS A 230 8.51 -5.40 -0.66
CA LYS A 230 7.83 -4.16 -1.07
C LYS A 230 6.61 -4.38 -1.99
N SER A 231 6.42 -5.60 -2.50
CA SER A 231 5.18 -6.18 -3.03
C SER A 231 5.28 -7.68 -2.76
N SER A 232 4.19 -8.39 -2.43
CA SER A 232 4.15 -9.83 -2.09
C SER A 232 4.85 -10.75 -3.12
N GLU A 233 5.25 -10.20 -4.24
CA GLU A 233 5.69 -10.86 -5.48
C GLU A 233 7.15 -10.52 -5.82
N ASP A 234 7.72 -9.51 -5.16
CA ASP A 234 9.09 -9.03 -5.37
C ASP A 234 10.12 -9.86 -4.58
N PHE A 235 10.11 -11.16 -4.81
CA PHE A 235 11.10 -12.07 -4.26
C PHE A 235 11.62 -13.08 -5.28
N LYS A 236 12.85 -13.53 -5.05
CA LYS A 236 13.45 -14.69 -5.71
C LYS A 236 13.68 -15.81 -4.71
N ILE A 237 13.74 -17.03 -5.24
CA ILE A 237 14.27 -18.19 -4.56
C ILE A 237 15.69 -18.41 -5.06
N SER A 238 16.63 -18.60 -4.15
CA SER A 238 18.01 -18.95 -4.48
C SER A 238 18.30 -20.40 -4.09
N LEU A 239 18.78 -21.16 -5.07
CA LEU A 239 19.14 -22.58 -4.98
C LEU A 239 20.63 -22.69 -5.36
N PRO A 240 21.56 -22.45 -4.42
CA PRO A 240 22.96 -22.20 -4.74
C PRO A 240 23.77 -23.47 -5.10
N LEU A 241 23.27 -24.65 -4.76
CA LEU A 241 24.02 -25.91 -4.84
C LEU A 241 23.12 -27.05 -5.32
N ARG A 242 23.70 -27.98 -6.10
CA ARG A 242 23.06 -29.26 -6.42
C ARG A 242 22.93 -30.10 -5.17
N THR A 243 21.70 -30.28 -4.72
CA THR A 243 21.36 -31.13 -3.58
C THR A 243 20.03 -31.81 -3.88
N ASN A 244 19.70 -32.86 -3.13
CA ASN A 244 18.40 -33.51 -3.19
C ASN A 244 17.43 -33.03 -2.09
N TYR A 245 17.70 -31.87 -1.48
CA TYR A 245 16.90 -31.38 -0.36
C TYR A 245 16.61 -29.87 -0.39
N LEU A 246 17.32 -29.07 -1.19
CA LEU A 246 17.01 -27.65 -1.40
C LEU A 246 15.89 -27.51 -2.43
N TYR A 247 14.71 -27.03 -2.04
CA TYR A 247 13.61 -26.84 -2.99
C TYR A 247 12.60 -25.78 -2.52
N GLY A 248 11.86 -25.23 -3.48
CA GLY A 248 10.63 -24.50 -3.23
C GLY A 248 9.42 -25.41 -3.44
N ARG A 249 8.32 -25.14 -2.75
CA ARG A 249 7.05 -25.82 -2.93
C ARG A 249 5.94 -24.80 -3.12
N ILE A 250 5.13 -24.97 -4.14
CA ILE A 250 3.89 -24.19 -4.28
C ILE A 250 2.81 -24.86 -3.43
N LYS A 251 2.10 -24.07 -2.63
CA LYS A 251 1.04 -24.57 -1.73
C LYS A 251 -0.24 -24.93 -2.49
N SER A 252 -0.59 -24.14 -3.51
CA SER A 252 -1.71 -24.46 -4.41
C SER A 252 -1.40 -25.69 -5.25
N SER A 253 -2.41 -26.53 -5.45
CA SER A 253 -2.37 -27.64 -6.42
C SER A 253 -3.03 -27.21 -7.74
N LEU A 254 -2.82 -28.00 -8.80
CA LEU A 254 -3.41 -27.73 -10.10
C LEU A 254 -4.81 -28.37 -10.21
N PRO A 255 -5.77 -27.72 -10.89
CA PRO A 255 -7.00 -28.36 -11.32
C PRO A 255 -6.73 -29.26 -12.54
N GLU A 256 -7.77 -29.90 -13.04
CA GLU A 256 -7.70 -30.59 -14.33
C GLU A 256 -7.58 -29.53 -15.44
N MET A 257 -6.58 -29.66 -16.31
CA MET A 257 -6.30 -28.66 -17.35
C MET A 257 -6.13 -29.30 -18.73
N TYR A 258 -6.74 -28.69 -19.74
CA TYR A 258 -6.63 -29.10 -21.15
C TYR A 258 -5.60 -28.28 -21.94
N ALA A 259 -5.11 -27.21 -21.33
CA ALA A 259 -4.03 -26.38 -21.82
C ALA A 259 -3.39 -25.68 -20.62
N PHE A 260 -2.14 -25.28 -20.76
CA PHE A 260 -1.51 -24.40 -19.79
C PHE A 260 -0.52 -23.46 -20.45
N THR A 261 -0.24 -22.37 -19.73
CA THR A 261 0.97 -21.57 -19.92
C THR A 261 1.68 -21.53 -18.58
N VAL A 262 3.00 -21.74 -18.60
CA VAL A 262 3.86 -21.55 -17.43
C VAL A 262 4.93 -20.53 -17.81
N CYS A 263 5.13 -19.52 -16.98
CA CYS A 263 6.15 -18.50 -17.15
C CYS A 263 6.96 -18.34 -15.88
N MET A 264 8.25 -18.10 -16.01
CA MET A 264 9.15 -17.82 -14.88
C MET A 264 10.38 -17.06 -15.34
N TRP A 265 10.99 -16.33 -14.42
CA TRP A 265 12.34 -15.80 -14.58
C TRP A 265 13.35 -16.76 -13.98
N LEU A 266 14.41 -17.05 -14.74
CA LEU A 266 15.50 -17.93 -14.34
C LEU A 266 16.84 -17.22 -14.52
N LYS A 267 17.76 -17.46 -13.59
CA LYS A 267 19.17 -17.09 -13.73
C LYS A 267 20.03 -18.25 -13.30
N SER A 268 20.85 -18.77 -14.20
CA SER A 268 21.77 -19.88 -13.89
C SER A 268 23.06 -19.74 -14.67
N SER A 269 24.17 -20.13 -14.05
CA SER A 269 25.48 -20.24 -14.68
C SER A 269 26.06 -21.66 -14.52
N SER A 270 25.19 -22.67 -14.33
CA SER A 270 25.60 -24.05 -14.11
C SER A 270 25.83 -24.76 -15.44
N GLY A 271 27.03 -25.28 -15.67
CA GLY A 271 27.30 -26.27 -16.73
C GLY A 271 27.37 -27.68 -16.12
N PRO A 272 26.97 -28.76 -16.82
CA PRO A 272 26.57 -28.86 -18.23
C PRO A 272 25.08 -28.59 -18.56
N GLY A 273 24.23 -28.34 -17.56
CA GLY A 273 22.83 -27.92 -17.74
C GLY A 273 22.28 -27.35 -16.44
N ILE A 274 21.20 -26.59 -16.47
CA ILE A 274 20.70 -25.86 -15.29
C ILE A 274 20.03 -26.75 -14.23
N GLY A 275 19.65 -27.99 -14.57
CA GLY A 275 18.85 -28.88 -13.72
C GLY A 275 17.34 -28.70 -13.96
N THR A 276 16.52 -28.86 -12.92
CA THR A 276 15.05 -28.90 -13.03
C THR A 276 14.39 -27.68 -12.38
N PRO A 277 14.15 -26.58 -13.13
CA PRO A 277 13.47 -25.39 -12.60
C PRO A 277 12.17 -25.69 -11.86
N PHE A 278 11.34 -26.59 -12.41
CA PHE A 278 10.14 -27.05 -11.74
C PHE A 278 9.70 -28.44 -12.20
N SER A 279 8.97 -29.12 -11.33
CA SER A 279 8.26 -30.36 -11.63
C SER A 279 6.88 -30.35 -10.98
N TYR A 280 5.94 -31.04 -11.61
CA TYR A 280 4.61 -31.32 -11.10
C TYR A 280 4.35 -32.81 -11.20
N GLY A 281 4.04 -33.43 -10.06
CA GLY A 281 3.75 -34.85 -9.97
C GLY A 281 2.39 -35.11 -9.35
N VAL A 282 1.68 -36.11 -9.85
CA VAL A 282 0.39 -36.60 -9.33
C VAL A 282 0.51 -38.06 -8.90
N PRO A 283 -0.34 -38.57 -8.00
CA PRO A 283 -0.28 -39.98 -7.60
C PRO A 283 -0.33 -40.91 -8.82
N GLY A 284 0.72 -41.72 -8.99
CA GLY A 284 0.87 -42.65 -10.11
C GLY A 284 1.51 -42.07 -11.38
N GLN A 285 1.81 -40.78 -11.44
CA GLN A 285 2.59 -40.16 -12.52
C GLN A 285 3.42 -39.00 -11.95
N ALA A 286 4.70 -39.24 -11.68
CA ALA A 286 5.58 -38.24 -11.09
C ALA A 286 6.04 -37.19 -12.13
N ASN A 287 6.09 -37.59 -13.41
CA ASN A 287 6.46 -36.75 -14.55
C ASN A 287 5.22 -36.19 -15.26
N GLU A 288 4.27 -35.64 -14.51
CA GLU A 288 3.03 -35.10 -15.09
C GLU A 288 3.32 -33.81 -15.89
N ILE A 289 4.10 -32.88 -15.32
CA ILE A 289 4.73 -31.77 -16.05
C ILE A 289 6.13 -31.54 -15.48
N VAL A 290 7.18 -31.56 -16.31
CA VAL A 290 8.55 -31.29 -15.87
C VAL A 290 9.25 -30.39 -16.87
N LEU A 291 10.00 -29.39 -16.39
CA LEU A 291 10.95 -28.64 -17.20
C LEU A 291 12.36 -28.93 -16.67
N ILE A 292 13.23 -29.48 -17.51
CA ILE A 292 14.55 -29.95 -17.08
C ILE A 292 15.60 -29.72 -18.17
N GLU A 293 16.81 -29.37 -17.76
CA GLU A 293 18.02 -29.40 -18.59
C GLU A 293 19.06 -30.26 -17.86
N TRP A 294 19.26 -31.49 -18.35
CA TRP A 294 20.11 -32.48 -17.69
C TRP A 294 21.17 -33.04 -18.63
N GLY A 295 22.42 -33.12 -18.12
CA GLY A 295 23.56 -33.54 -18.92
C GLY A 295 23.88 -32.54 -20.03
N ASN A 296 24.10 -33.03 -21.25
CA ASN A 296 24.34 -32.22 -22.44
C ASN A 296 23.09 -32.12 -23.34
N ASN A 297 21.92 -32.44 -22.80
CA ASN A 297 20.66 -32.36 -23.54
C ASN A 297 20.14 -30.92 -23.53
N PRO A 298 19.42 -30.50 -24.58
CA PRO A 298 18.71 -29.22 -24.54
C PRO A 298 17.65 -29.23 -23.42
N ILE A 299 17.09 -28.06 -23.11
CA ILE A 299 15.96 -27.97 -22.19
C ILE A 299 14.80 -28.82 -22.73
N GLU A 300 14.23 -29.66 -21.89
CA GLU A 300 13.14 -30.57 -22.21
C GLU A 300 11.89 -30.21 -21.41
N LEU A 301 10.74 -30.16 -22.10
CA LEU A 301 9.43 -30.20 -21.48
C LEU A 301 8.93 -31.64 -21.48
N LEU A 302 8.61 -32.16 -20.31
CA LEU A 302 7.89 -33.41 -20.16
C LEU A 302 6.42 -33.13 -19.84
N VAL A 303 5.53 -33.85 -20.52
CA VAL A 303 4.11 -33.93 -20.18
C VAL A 303 3.71 -35.39 -20.19
N ASN A 304 3.22 -35.91 -19.06
CA ASN A 304 2.88 -37.33 -18.90
C ASN A 304 4.00 -38.27 -19.40
N ASP A 305 5.24 -37.99 -18.98
CA ASP A 305 6.45 -38.74 -19.36
C ASP A 305 6.79 -38.74 -20.88
N LYS A 306 6.12 -37.90 -21.67
CA LYS A 306 6.48 -37.62 -23.07
C LYS A 306 7.35 -36.39 -23.13
N VAL A 307 8.37 -36.42 -23.98
CA VAL A 307 9.42 -35.40 -24.04
C VAL A 307 9.27 -34.54 -25.30
N ALA A 308 9.44 -33.23 -25.15
CA ALA A 308 9.70 -32.29 -26.23
C ALA A 308 10.95 -31.46 -25.93
N GLN A 309 11.84 -31.35 -26.91
CA GLN A 309 13.06 -30.54 -26.79
C GLN A 309 12.77 -29.09 -27.16
N LEU A 310 13.12 -28.18 -26.26
CA LEU A 310 12.91 -26.75 -26.39
C LEU A 310 14.22 -26.06 -26.82
N PRO A 311 14.19 -25.21 -27.86
CA PRO A 311 15.37 -24.46 -28.31
C PRO A 311 15.61 -23.22 -27.43
N LEU A 312 15.79 -23.43 -26.12
CA LEU A 312 16.02 -22.39 -25.13
C LEU A 312 17.49 -22.41 -24.67
N SER A 313 18.02 -21.27 -24.25
CA SER A 313 19.40 -21.15 -23.75
C SER A 313 19.45 -20.14 -22.61
N VAL A 314 19.64 -20.63 -21.38
CA VAL A 314 19.50 -19.84 -20.14
C VAL A 314 20.65 -20.02 -19.14
N SER A 315 21.75 -20.63 -19.59
CA SER A 315 22.92 -20.99 -18.77
C SER A 315 24.06 -19.96 -18.81
N ASP A 316 23.79 -18.75 -19.30
CA ASP A 316 24.78 -17.68 -19.50
C ASP A 316 25.03 -16.81 -18.24
N GLY A 317 24.37 -17.14 -17.12
CA GLY A 317 24.47 -16.39 -15.87
C GLY A 317 23.62 -15.13 -15.81
N ARG A 318 22.76 -14.86 -16.79
CA ARG A 318 21.83 -13.71 -16.81
C ARG A 318 20.40 -14.13 -16.54
N TRP A 319 19.55 -13.13 -16.28
CA TRP A 319 18.13 -13.35 -16.11
C TRP A 319 17.46 -13.53 -17.47
N HIS A 320 16.75 -14.63 -17.62
CA HIS A 320 15.90 -14.90 -18.77
C HIS A 320 14.46 -15.12 -18.34
N HIS A 321 13.52 -14.58 -19.10
CA HIS A 321 12.11 -14.87 -18.96
C HIS A 321 11.74 -16.04 -19.87
N VAL A 322 11.38 -17.18 -19.28
CA VAL A 322 10.99 -18.39 -20.02
C VAL A 322 9.50 -18.60 -19.88
N CYS A 323 8.80 -18.75 -21.01
CA CYS A 323 7.42 -19.23 -21.03
C CYS A 323 7.27 -20.44 -21.93
N VAL A 324 6.45 -21.41 -21.50
CA VAL A 324 6.05 -22.54 -22.32
C VAL A 324 4.54 -22.65 -22.31
N THR A 325 3.96 -22.78 -23.49
CA THR A 325 2.54 -23.06 -23.68
C THR A 325 2.36 -24.49 -24.16
N TRP A 326 1.28 -25.14 -23.75
CA TRP A 326 0.93 -26.48 -24.20
C TRP A 326 -0.59 -26.68 -24.22
N THR A 327 -1.08 -27.50 -25.14
CA THR A 327 -2.50 -27.90 -25.20
C THR A 327 -2.67 -29.37 -25.56
N THR A 328 -3.70 -29.99 -24.98
CA THR A 328 -4.16 -31.35 -25.29
C THR A 328 -4.48 -31.56 -26.78
N ARG A 329 -4.94 -30.52 -27.48
CA ARG A 329 -5.25 -30.60 -28.91
C ARG A 329 -3.96 -30.76 -29.70
N ASP A 330 -3.78 -31.95 -30.26
CA ASP A 330 -2.60 -32.37 -31.03
C ASP A 330 -1.27 -32.30 -30.25
N GLY A 331 -1.32 -32.07 -28.93
CA GLY A 331 -0.12 -31.95 -28.11
C GLY A 331 0.75 -30.76 -28.53
N LEU A 332 0.12 -29.67 -28.99
CA LEU A 332 0.83 -28.48 -29.47
C LEU A 332 1.52 -27.78 -28.31
N TRP A 333 2.77 -27.41 -28.51
CA TRP A 333 3.55 -26.61 -27.57
C TRP A 333 4.29 -25.49 -28.28
N GLU A 334 4.53 -24.41 -27.55
CA GLU A 334 5.37 -23.30 -27.99
C GLU A 334 6.26 -22.84 -26.84
N ALA A 335 7.54 -22.56 -27.14
CA ALA A 335 8.53 -22.09 -26.19
C ALA A 335 8.96 -20.66 -26.52
N TYR A 336 9.00 -19.83 -25.48
CA TYR A 336 9.34 -18.42 -25.55
C TYR A 336 10.50 -18.12 -24.60
N GLN A 337 11.43 -17.30 -25.07
CA GLN A 337 12.52 -16.74 -24.29
C GLN A 337 12.52 -15.23 -24.45
N ASP A 338 12.55 -14.50 -23.34
CA ASP A 338 12.61 -13.04 -23.29
C ASP A 338 11.49 -12.36 -24.09
N GLY A 339 10.33 -13.04 -24.17
CA GLY A 339 9.14 -12.58 -24.89
C GLY A 339 9.05 -13.02 -26.35
N GLU A 340 10.13 -13.55 -26.92
CA GLU A 340 10.19 -14.02 -28.31
C GLU A 340 9.93 -15.52 -28.42
N LYS A 341 9.18 -15.94 -29.45
CA LYS A 341 8.94 -17.36 -29.71
C LYS A 341 10.16 -17.98 -30.37
N LEU A 342 10.80 -18.93 -29.71
CA LEU A 342 12.00 -19.62 -30.22
C LEU A 342 11.70 -21.01 -30.80
N GLY A 343 10.60 -21.65 -30.38
CA GLY A 343 10.27 -22.99 -30.84
C GLY A 343 8.80 -23.33 -30.73
N SER A 344 8.39 -24.33 -31.49
CA SER A 344 7.06 -24.93 -31.41
C SER A 344 7.10 -26.37 -31.92
N GLY A 345 6.16 -27.18 -31.47
CA GLY A 345 5.99 -28.54 -31.95
C GLY A 345 4.61 -29.09 -31.61
N GLU A 346 4.42 -30.35 -31.97
CA GLU A 346 3.18 -31.10 -31.78
C GLU A 346 3.48 -32.51 -31.26
N ASN A 347 2.44 -33.31 -31.01
CA ASN A 347 2.50 -34.68 -30.51
C ASN A 347 3.11 -34.84 -29.11
N LEU A 348 3.17 -33.77 -28.31
CA LEU A 348 3.53 -33.86 -26.89
C LEU A 348 2.29 -34.23 -26.07
N ALA A 349 2.18 -35.52 -25.68
CA ALA A 349 1.07 -36.05 -24.89
C ALA A 349 -0.34 -35.62 -25.39
N PRO A 350 -0.66 -35.80 -26.69
CA PRO A 350 -1.94 -35.37 -27.23
C PRO A 350 -3.10 -36.09 -26.52
N TRP A 351 -4.21 -35.37 -26.34
CA TRP A 351 -5.45 -35.87 -25.71
C TRP A 351 -5.33 -36.27 -24.23
N HIS A 352 -4.21 -35.98 -23.56
CA HIS A 352 -3.99 -36.25 -22.14
C HIS A 352 -4.31 -35.02 -21.29
N PRO A 353 -5.45 -34.91 -20.59
CA PRO A 353 -5.67 -33.81 -19.66
C PRO A 353 -4.67 -33.88 -18.50
N ILE A 354 -4.12 -32.72 -18.10
CA ILE A 354 -3.26 -32.64 -16.93
C ILE A 354 -4.09 -32.98 -15.70
N LYS A 355 -3.64 -33.98 -14.94
CA LYS A 355 -4.37 -34.49 -13.77
C LYS A 355 -4.34 -33.49 -12.61
N PRO A 356 -5.46 -33.33 -11.88
CA PRO A 356 -5.53 -32.44 -10.72
C PRO A 356 -4.85 -33.03 -9.48
N GLY A 357 -4.67 -32.19 -8.45
CA GLY A 357 -4.41 -32.64 -7.08
C GLY A 357 -2.97 -33.09 -6.79
N GLY A 358 -2.03 -32.80 -7.69
CA GLY A 358 -0.60 -33.08 -7.51
C GLY A 358 0.15 -32.03 -6.70
N VAL A 359 1.48 -32.16 -6.70
CA VAL A 359 2.41 -31.28 -5.98
C VAL A 359 3.38 -30.63 -6.97
N ILE A 360 3.51 -29.31 -6.87
CA ILE A 360 4.49 -28.54 -7.65
C ILE A 360 5.72 -28.29 -6.77
N ILE A 361 6.87 -28.71 -7.28
CA ILE A 361 8.17 -28.52 -6.68
C ILE A 361 9.00 -27.60 -7.58
N LEU A 362 9.68 -26.63 -6.98
CA LEU A 362 10.62 -25.72 -7.63
C LEU A 362 12.04 -26.18 -7.31
N GLY A 363 12.82 -26.42 -8.35
CA GLY A 363 14.24 -26.72 -8.26
C GLY A 363 14.61 -28.20 -8.15
N GLN A 364 13.63 -29.12 -8.18
CA GLN A 364 13.88 -30.57 -8.11
C GLN A 364 12.97 -31.32 -9.07
N GLU A 365 13.49 -32.43 -9.60
CA GLU A 365 12.77 -33.47 -10.31
C GLU A 365 12.12 -34.43 -9.29
N GLN A 366 10.93 -34.97 -9.58
CA GLN A 366 10.15 -35.82 -8.67
C GLN A 366 10.15 -37.28 -9.17
N ASP A 367 10.88 -38.20 -8.53
CA ASP A 367 10.68 -39.64 -8.75
C ASP A 367 9.40 -40.15 -8.07
N THR A 368 8.96 -39.45 -7.03
CA THR A 368 7.69 -39.68 -6.32
C THR A 368 7.05 -38.34 -6.01
N VAL A 369 5.73 -38.31 -5.92
CA VAL A 369 5.00 -37.08 -5.62
C VAL A 369 5.52 -36.43 -4.33
N GLY A 370 6.12 -35.25 -4.48
CA GLY A 370 6.70 -34.47 -3.39
C GLY A 370 8.01 -34.99 -2.80
N GLY A 371 8.73 -35.92 -3.44
CA GLY A 371 9.98 -36.43 -2.87
C GLY A 371 10.79 -37.37 -3.77
N ARG A 372 11.80 -38.01 -3.18
CA ARG A 372 12.84 -38.81 -3.87
C ARG A 372 13.53 -38.01 -4.98
N PHE A 373 14.14 -36.91 -4.57
CA PHE A 373 14.86 -36.04 -5.49
C PHE A 373 16.26 -36.60 -5.77
N ASP A 374 16.74 -36.44 -7.02
CA ASP A 374 18.14 -36.67 -7.39
C ASP A 374 18.91 -35.35 -7.46
N ALA A 375 19.99 -35.26 -6.70
CA ALA A 375 20.88 -34.10 -6.71
C ALA A 375 21.49 -33.84 -8.10
N THR A 376 21.65 -34.85 -8.96
CA THR A 376 22.19 -34.63 -10.32
C THR A 376 21.23 -33.84 -11.21
N GLN A 377 19.93 -33.93 -10.95
CA GLN A 377 18.86 -33.25 -11.70
C GLN A 377 18.40 -31.94 -11.04
N ALA A 378 18.90 -31.63 -9.84
CA ALA A 378 18.54 -30.43 -9.09
C ALA A 378 18.91 -29.15 -9.84
N PHE A 379 18.03 -28.14 -9.79
CA PHE A 379 18.29 -26.82 -10.33
C PHE A 379 19.34 -26.08 -9.51
N VAL A 380 20.24 -25.38 -10.19
CA VAL A 380 21.18 -24.45 -9.56
C VAL A 380 21.00 -23.07 -10.16
N GLY A 381 20.63 -22.10 -9.33
CA GLY A 381 20.41 -20.73 -9.78
C GLY A 381 19.40 -19.98 -8.94
N GLU A 382 18.84 -18.94 -9.55
CA GLU A 382 17.80 -18.12 -8.99
C GLU A 382 16.53 -18.23 -9.83
N LEU A 383 15.37 -18.26 -9.16
CA LEU A 383 14.05 -18.37 -9.79
C LEU A 383 13.11 -17.32 -9.19
N SER A 384 12.29 -16.70 -10.04
CA SER A 384 11.28 -15.74 -9.60
C SER A 384 10.09 -15.71 -10.55
N GLN A 385 8.98 -15.12 -10.10
CA GLN A 385 7.77 -14.88 -10.89
C GLN A 385 7.24 -16.14 -11.61
N PHE A 386 7.31 -17.30 -10.93
CA PHE A 386 6.68 -18.52 -11.42
C PHE A 386 5.15 -18.33 -11.42
N ASN A 387 4.57 -18.24 -12.61
CA ASN A 387 3.16 -18.06 -12.82
C ASN A 387 2.62 -19.14 -13.75
N MET A 388 1.39 -19.61 -13.48
CA MET A 388 0.72 -20.62 -14.30
C MET A 388 -0.73 -20.26 -14.59
N TRP A 389 -1.13 -20.48 -15.84
CA TRP A 389 -2.48 -20.31 -16.36
C TRP A 389 -3.01 -21.60 -16.95
N ASP A 390 -4.32 -21.80 -16.90
CA ASP A 390 -5.07 -22.94 -17.48
C ASP A 390 -5.42 -22.75 -18.97
N ARG A 391 -4.70 -21.87 -19.66
CA ARG A 391 -4.93 -21.52 -21.06
C ARG A 391 -3.62 -21.17 -21.76
N VAL A 392 -3.65 -21.23 -23.08
CA VAL A 392 -2.56 -20.70 -23.94
C VAL A 392 -2.65 -19.17 -23.95
N LEU A 393 -1.61 -18.49 -23.47
CA LEU A 393 -1.50 -17.04 -23.55
C LEU A 393 -1.17 -16.58 -24.98
N ARG A 394 -1.54 -15.35 -25.31
CA ARG A 394 -1.20 -14.78 -26.62
C ARG A 394 0.26 -14.31 -26.61
N PRO A 395 0.96 -14.36 -27.75
CA PRO A 395 2.35 -13.88 -27.84
C PRO A 395 2.55 -12.44 -27.34
N ALA A 396 1.58 -11.56 -27.61
CA ALA A 396 1.63 -10.17 -27.14
C ALA A 396 1.52 -10.05 -25.61
N ASP A 397 0.76 -10.93 -24.96
CA ASP A 397 0.66 -10.96 -23.49
C ASP A 397 1.99 -11.47 -22.90
N ILE A 398 2.59 -12.52 -23.48
CA ILE A 398 3.89 -13.07 -23.08
C ILE A 398 5.00 -12.02 -23.21
N MET A 399 5.04 -11.30 -24.33
CA MET A 399 5.97 -10.20 -24.56
C MET A 399 5.78 -9.07 -23.53
N GLY A 400 4.53 -8.73 -23.21
CA GLY A 400 4.20 -7.73 -22.19
C GLY A 400 4.65 -8.12 -20.77
N ILE A 401 4.62 -9.42 -20.44
CA ILE A 401 5.16 -9.94 -19.18
C ILE A 401 6.69 -9.88 -19.20
N ALA A 402 7.32 -10.30 -20.29
CA ALA A 402 8.78 -10.37 -20.43
C ALA A 402 9.45 -8.99 -20.35
N ASN A 403 8.85 -7.96 -20.96
CA ASN A 403 9.38 -6.59 -20.94
C ASN A 403 8.83 -5.74 -19.78
N CYS A 404 8.17 -6.38 -18.81
CA CYS A 404 7.60 -5.73 -17.62
C CYS A 404 6.52 -4.66 -17.93
N SER A 405 6.00 -4.58 -19.17
CA SER A 405 4.99 -3.58 -19.56
C SER A 405 3.57 -3.98 -19.14
N SER A 406 3.35 -5.25 -18.79
CA SER A 406 2.06 -5.76 -18.38
C SER A 406 2.23 -6.73 -17.22
N TYR A 407 1.62 -6.37 -16.09
CA TYR A 407 1.53 -7.27 -14.95
C TYR A 407 0.28 -8.16 -15.10
N MET A 408 0.52 -9.46 -15.27
CA MET A 408 -0.52 -10.48 -15.35
C MET A 408 -0.14 -11.64 -14.42
N PRO A 409 -0.81 -11.82 -13.27
CA PRO A 409 -0.57 -12.98 -12.42
C PRO A 409 -1.22 -14.25 -13.01
N GLY A 410 -0.65 -15.40 -12.68
CA GLY A 410 -1.23 -16.71 -12.99
C GLY A 410 -2.59 -16.90 -12.33
N ASN A 411 -3.61 -17.32 -13.09
CA ASN A 411 -4.93 -17.59 -12.51
C ASN A 411 -4.98 -18.92 -11.75
N ILE A 412 -4.05 -19.83 -12.00
CA ILE A 412 -3.92 -21.11 -11.29
C ILE A 412 -2.83 -21.02 -10.23
N VAL A 413 -1.65 -20.54 -10.62
CA VAL A 413 -0.54 -20.32 -9.69
C VAL A 413 -0.05 -18.88 -9.86
N PRO A 414 -0.40 -17.96 -8.95
CA PRO A 414 0.22 -16.64 -8.89
C PRO A 414 1.51 -16.68 -8.07
N TRP A 415 2.50 -15.89 -8.47
CA TRP A 415 3.75 -15.72 -7.72
C TRP A 415 3.58 -14.77 -6.52
N VAL A 416 3.09 -15.30 -5.40
CA VAL A 416 2.95 -14.55 -4.15
C VAL A 416 3.68 -15.26 -3.01
N SER A 417 4.31 -14.51 -2.12
CA SER A 417 5.17 -15.06 -1.05
C SER A 417 4.42 -16.03 -0.13
N SER A 418 3.13 -15.82 0.08
CA SER A 418 2.27 -16.71 0.88
C SER A 418 2.02 -18.08 0.24
N ASN A 419 2.07 -18.17 -1.11
CA ASN A 419 1.85 -19.40 -1.87
C ASN A 419 3.13 -20.23 -2.05
N VAL A 420 4.30 -19.66 -1.74
CA VAL A 420 5.58 -20.34 -1.91
C VAL A 420 6.20 -20.68 -0.57
N GLU A 421 6.42 -21.96 -0.33
CA GLU A 421 7.20 -22.47 0.80
C GLU A 421 8.62 -22.80 0.33
N VAL A 422 9.61 -22.59 1.17
CA VAL A 422 11.02 -22.88 0.83
C VAL A 422 11.59 -23.79 1.90
N LEU A 423 12.20 -24.90 1.46
CA LEU A 423 12.59 -26.02 2.32
C LEU A 423 14.06 -26.40 2.12
N GLY A 424 14.60 -27.14 3.11
CA GLY A 424 15.96 -27.68 3.08
C GLY A 424 17.09 -26.66 3.14
N GLY A 425 16.80 -25.40 3.47
CA GLY A 425 17.79 -24.33 3.54
C GLY A 425 17.90 -23.48 2.27
N ALA A 426 17.00 -23.67 1.30
CA ALA A 426 16.85 -22.71 0.21
C ALA A 426 16.38 -21.36 0.78
N THR A 427 16.73 -20.25 0.12
CA THR A 427 16.49 -18.91 0.66
C THR A 427 15.54 -18.12 -0.20
N LYS A 428 14.69 -17.30 0.44
CA LYS A 428 13.97 -16.21 -0.22
C LYS A 428 14.79 -14.95 -0.09
N GLY A 429 15.05 -14.29 -1.21
CA GLY A 429 15.75 -13.01 -1.27
C GLY A 429 14.89 -11.92 -1.93
N PRO A 430 15.17 -10.64 -1.65
CA PRO A 430 14.55 -9.55 -2.40
C PRO A 430 14.90 -9.67 -3.88
N LEU A 431 13.94 -9.32 -4.72
CA LEU A 431 14.10 -9.29 -6.15
C LEU A 431 14.62 -7.92 -6.61
N GLU A 432 15.66 -7.89 -7.43
CA GLU A 432 15.98 -6.70 -8.24
C GLU A 432 14.85 -6.49 -9.25
N ILE A 433 14.43 -5.24 -9.40
CA ILE A 433 13.22 -4.85 -10.15
C ILE A 433 13.40 -5.29 -11.60
N CYS A 434 12.31 -5.73 -12.23
CA CYS A 434 12.27 -6.20 -13.61
C CYS A 434 12.92 -5.21 -14.61
N GLU A 435 12.81 -3.90 -14.33
CA GLU A 435 13.45 -2.81 -15.08
C GLU A 435 14.98 -2.86 -15.03
N ASP A 436 15.59 -3.22 -13.89
CA ASP A 436 17.05 -3.31 -13.76
C ASP A 436 17.64 -4.47 -14.57
N ARG A 437 16.82 -5.48 -14.91
CA ARG A 437 17.24 -6.65 -15.69
C ARG A 437 17.35 -6.38 -17.18
N LEU A 438 16.64 -5.36 -17.67
CA LEU A 438 16.69 -4.94 -19.07
C LEU A 438 17.99 -4.19 -19.42
N PHE A 439 18.75 -3.76 -18.41
CA PHE A 439 20.00 -2.99 -18.61
C PHE A 439 21.27 -3.85 -18.57
N ASP A 440 21.17 -5.13 -18.18
CA ASP A 440 22.27 -6.11 -18.19
C ASP A 440 22.23 -7.08 -19.40
N SER A 441 21.31 -6.87 -20.34
CA SER A 441 21.10 -7.68 -21.56
C SER A 441 22.04 -7.34 -22.72
#